data_AF-A0A540MN12-F1
#
_entry.id   AF-A0A540MN12-F1
#
_cell.length_a   1.000
_cell.length_b   1.000
_cell.length_c   1.000
_cell.angle_alpha   90.00
_cell.angle_beta   90.00
_cell.angle_gamma   90.00
#
_symmetry.space_group_name_H-M   'P 1'
#
loop_
_entity.id
_entity.type
_entity.pdbx_description
1 polymer ?
#
loop_
_entity_poly.entity_id
_entity_poly.type
_entity_poly.pdbx_seq_one_letter_code
_entity_poly.pdbx_strand_id
1 'polypeptide(L)'
;MTIKSSSMKKLRFSGFSVDLCHINISCEKLEGLFVCWSFASASKKSLNIFAPNLKHLKWVGNMVKHPNLGKFECLADAALGLNSLGDDKYNVFEVLDSLCRAKFLILDEATIKVK
;
A
#
# COMPACT_ATOMS: atom_id res chain seq x y z
N MET A 1 1.58 6.35 13.27
CA MET A 1 2.05 5.01 13.68
C MET A 1 3.30 4.65 12.90
N THR A 2 4.31 4.14 13.59
CA THR A 2 5.57 3.68 12.97
C THR A 2 5.83 2.24 13.37
N ILE A 3 6.08 1.38 12.39
CA ILE A 3 6.36 -0.04 12.56
C ILE A 3 7.79 -0.27 12.10
N LYS A 4 8.64 -0.72 13.02
CA LYS A 4 10.04 -1.05 12.77
C LYS A 4 10.32 -2.44 13.31
N SER A 5 11.01 -3.25 12.52
CA SER A 5 11.47 -4.57 12.95
C SER A 5 12.60 -5.05 12.07
N SER A 6 13.62 -5.65 12.68
CA SER A 6 14.78 -6.25 12.01
C SER A 6 14.60 -7.74 11.68
N SER A 7 13.50 -8.36 12.12
CA SER A 7 13.23 -9.81 11.98
C SER A 7 11.86 -10.14 11.40
N MET A 8 10.94 -9.18 11.36
CA MET A 8 9.58 -9.41 10.89
C MET A 8 9.54 -9.77 9.41
N LYS A 9 8.98 -10.95 9.11
CA LYS A 9 8.80 -11.44 7.74
C LYS A 9 7.41 -11.17 7.17
N LYS A 10 6.40 -11.05 8.02
CA LYS A 10 5.01 -10.84 7.61
C LYS A 10 4.38 -9.78 8.48
N LEU A 11 3.66 -8.86 7.85
CA LEU A 11 2.90 -7.81 8.50
C LEU A 11 1.49 -7.80 7.92
N ARG A 12 0.51 -7.85 8.81
CA ARG A 12 -0.90 -7.67 8.48
C ARG A 12 -1.41 -6.47 9.25
N PHE A 13 -1.98 -5.52 8.53
CA PHE A 13 -2.62 -4.35 9.08
C PHE A 13 -4.04 -4.26 8.55
N SER A 14 -5.00 -4.27 9.46
CA SER A 14 -6.42 -4.05 9.17
C SER A 14 -6.98 -2.99 10.11
N GLY A 15 -7.59 -1.93 9.58
CA GLY A 15 -8.13 -0.87 10.43
C GLY A 15 -9.18 -0.02 9.75
N PHE A 16 -10.28 0.23 10.48
CA PHE A 16 -11.28 1.25 10.18
C PHE A 16 -11.12 2.33 11.25
N SER A 17 -10.38 3.40 10.98
CA SER A 17 -10.24 4.46 11.99
C SER A 17 -9.84 5.80 11.41
N VAL A 18 -10.49 6.83 11.94
CA VAL A 18 -10.24 8.26 11.71
C VAL A 18 -8.86 8.67 12.27
N ASP A 19 -8.28 7.91 13.21
CA ASP A 19 -7.07 8.29 13.97
C ASP A 19 -5.75 7.82 13.33
N LEU A 20 -5.82 6.82 12.44
CA LEU A 20 -4.64 6.34 11.71
C LEU A 20 -4.32 7.33 10.59
N CYS A 21 -3.58 8.39 10.91
CA CYS A 21 -3.22 9.44 9.96
C CYS A 21 -1.97 9.09 9.15
N HIS A 22 -0.88 8.69 9.81
CA HIS A 22 0.40 8.47 9.13
C HIS A 22 0.95 7.10 9.47
N ILE A 23 1.08 6.21 8.48
CA ILE A 23 1.69 4.89 8.66
C ILE A 23 3.09 4.90 8.04
N ASN A 24 4.09 4.56 8.85
CA ASN A 24 5.46 4.35 8.40
C ASN A 24 5.86 2.91 8.69
N ILE A 25 6.21 2.14 7.65
CA ILE A 25 6.72 0.78 7.77
C ILE A 25 8.19 0.79 7.35
N SER A 26 9.08 0.34 8.22
CA SER A 26 10.51 0.23 7.94
C SER A 26 10.99 -1.13 8.45
N CYS A 27 10.86 -2.14 7.60
CA CYS A 27 11.12 -3.54 7.93
C CYS A 27 11.87 -4.20 6.79
N GLU A 28 13.19 -4.27 6.89
CA GLU A 28 14.05 -4.78 5.81
C GLU A 28 13.77 -6.24 5.46
N LYS A 29 13.52 -7.10 6.45
CA LYS A 29 13.26 -8.54 6.24
C LYS A 29 11.80 -8.86 5.93
N LEU A 30 10.95 -7.84 5.72
CA LEU A 30 9.54 -8.05 5.44
C LEU A 30 9.37 -8.64 4.05
N GLU A 31 8.82 -9.85 3.98
CA GLU A 31 8.57 -10.58 2.74
C GLU A 31 7.09 -10.48 2.32
N GLY A 32 6.17 -10.34 3.27
CA GLY A 32 4.73 -10.24 3.00
C GLY A 32 4.03 -9.11 3.75
N LEU A 33 3.27 -8.29 3.01
CA LEU A 33 2.51 -7.17 3.55
C LEU A 33 1.05 -7.23 3.11
N PHE A 34 0.14 -7.22 4.07
CA PHE A 34 -1.28 -7.04 3.84
C PHE A 34 -1.76 -5.74 4.50
N VAL A 35 -2.32 -4.85 3.70
CA VAL A 35 -2.94 -3.59 4.14
C VAL A 35 -4.42 -3.63 3.76
N CYS A 36 -5.29 -3.54 4.74
CA CYS A 36 -6.73 -3.36 4.52
C CYS A 36 -7.22 -2.21 5.39
N TRP A 37 -7.64 -1.12 4.78
CA TRP A 37 -8.07 0.03 5.56
C TRP A 37 -9.15 0.86 4.88
N SER A 38 -9.95 1.54 5.68
CA SER A 38 -10.92 2.49 5.15
C SER A 38 -10.99 3.74 6.02
N PHE A 39 -11.22 4.87 5.36
CA PHE A 39 -11.34 6.18 5.98
C PHE A 39 -12.29 7.07 5.16
N ALA A 40 -12.95 7.99 5.85
CA ALA A 40 -13.89 8.93 5.23
C ALA A 40 -13.20 10.00 4.35
N SER A 41 -11.91 10.28 4.60
CA SER A 41 -11.12 11.22 3.81
C SER A 41 -9.66 10.81 3.76
N ALA A 42 -9.06 10.90 2.57
CA ALA A 42 -7.61 10.77 2.38
C ALA A 42 -6.83 12.00 2.89
N SER A 43 -7.51 13.08 3.26
CA SER A 43 -6.89 14.28 3.82
C SER A 43 -6.15 13.92 5.11
N LYS A 44 -4.87 14.29 5.19
CA LYS A 44 -3.95 13.95 6.30
C LYS A 44 -3.66 12.46 6.45
N LYS A 45 -3.91 11.65 5.41
CA LYS A 45 -3.54 10.22 5.36
C LYS A 45 -2.28 10.01 4.55
N SER A 46 -1.29 9.33 5.11
CA SER A 46 -0.07 8.96 4.39
C SER A 46 0.37 7.54 4.69
N LEU A 47 0.96 6.91 3.68
CA LEU A 47 1.54 5.58 3.75
C LEU A 47 2.97 5.64 3.22
N ASN A 48 3.93 5.32 4.09
CA ASN A 48 5.35 5.27 3.76
C ASN A 48 5.83 3.84 4.00
N ILE A 49 6.42 3.20 2.99
CA ILE A 49 6.86 1.81 3.08
C ILE A 49 8.31 1.70 2.63
N PHE A 50 9.17 1.29 3.56
CA PHE A 50 10.53 0.81 3.32
C PHE A 50 10.60 -0.68 3.66
N ALA A 51 10.46 -1.50 2.63
CA ALA A 51 10.51 -2.95 2.70
C ALA A 51 11.19 -3.51 1.43
N PRO A 52 12.52 -3.38 1.30
CA PRO A 52 13.25 -3.73 0.07
C PRO A 52 13.10 -5.20 -0.33
N ASN A 53 12.94 -6.11 0.64
CA ASN A 53 12.78 -7.54 0.37
C ASN A 53 11.32 -8.00 0.26
N LEU A 54 10.38 -7.07 0.06
CA LEU A 54 8.96 -7.40 -0.05
C LEU A 54 8.70 -8.23 -1.30
N LYS A 55 8.08 -9.40 -1.11
CA LYS A 55 7.74 -10.35 -2.18
C LYS A 55 6.24 -10.36 -2.48
N HIS A 56 5.41 -10.16 -1.46
CA HIS A 56 3.96 -10.27 -1.57
C HIS A 56 3.31 -9.00 -1.01
N LEU A 57 2.59 -8.27 -1.86
CA LEU A 57 1.80 -7.11 -1.46
C LEU A 57 0.32 -7.35 -1.73
N LYS A 58 -0.52 -7.15 -0.71
CA LYS A 58 -1.95 -7.01 -0.91
C LYS A 58 -2.44 -5.73 -0.23
N TRP A 59 -3.00 -4.83 -1.01
CA TRP A 59 -3.53 -3.56 -0.51
C TRP A 59 -4.97 -3.38 -0.97
N VAL A 60 -5.88 -3.33 0.01
CA VAL A 60 -7.32 -3.20 -0.19
C VAL A 60 -7.86 -2.01 0.59
N GLY A 61 -8.87 -1.35 0.04
CA GLY A 61 -9.60 -0.25 0.67
C GLY A 61 -9.19 1.11 0.12
N ASN A 62 -9.11 2.15 0.94
CA ASN A 62 -8.95 3.51 0.41
C ASN A 62 -7.51 3.85 -0.01
N MET A 63 -7.39 4.59 -1.12
CA MET A 63 -6.13 5.15 -1.58
C MET A 63 -5.73 6.39 -0.75
N VAL A 64 -4.42 6.61 -0.58
CA VAL A 64 -3.87 7.86 0.00
C VAL A 64 -3.40 8.78 -1.11
N LYS A 65 -3.34 10.09 -0.84
CA LYS A 65 -3.00 11.10 -1.86
C LYS A 65 -1.59 10.98 -2.42
N HIS A 66 -0.60 10.72 -1.57
CA HIS A 66 0.79 10.58 -1.99
C HIS A 66 1.43 9.43 -1.20
N PRO A 67 1.24 8.18 -1.66
CA PRO A 67 1.90 7.06 -1.04
C PRO A 67 3.40 7.14 -1.35
N ASN A 68 4.24 7.28 -0.31
CA ASN A 68 5.69 7.26 -0.48
C ASN A 68 6.18 5.81 -0.50
N LEU A 69 6.08 5.21 -1.69
CA LEU A 69 6.50 3.85 -1.95
C LEU A 69 7.83 3.90 -2.72
N GLY A 70 8.87 3.31 -2.15
CA GLY A 70 10.07 3.01 -2.92
C GLY A 70 9.79 1.98 -4.02
N LYS A 71 10.79 1.68 -4.85
CA LYS A 71 10.68 0.59 -5.84
C LYS A 71 10.78 -0.76 -5.13
N PHE A 72 9.77 -1.60 -5.30
CA PHE A 72 9.77 -2.95 -4.75
C PHE A 72 10.50 -3.91 -5.67
N GLU A 73 11.83 -3.96 -5.57
CA GLU A 73 12.67 -4.72 -6.50
C GLU A 73 12.52 -6.24 -6.39
N CYS A 74 12.13 -6.74 -5.21
CA CYS A 74 11.93 -8.17 -4.94
C CYS A 74 10.48 -8.65 -5.09
N LEU A 75 9.58 -7.78 -5.57
CA LEU A 75 8.14 -8.07 -5.59
C LEU A 75 7.81 -9.20 -6.57
N ALA A 76 7.22 -10.27 -6.07
CA ALA A 76 6.76 -11.40 -6.87
C ALA A 76 5.30 -11.21 -7.30
N ASP A 77 4.42 -10.87 -6.34
CA ASP A 77 3.00 -10.64 -6.60
C ASP A 77 2.46 -9.43 -5.85
N ALA A 78 1.52 -8.75 -6.52
CA ALA A 78 0.78 -7.63 -6.00
C ALA A 78 -0.71 -7.79 -6.29
N ALA A 79 -1.55 -7.54 -5.28
CA ALA A 79 -3.00 -7.46 -5.42
C ALA A 79 -3.50 -6.10 -4.90
N LEU A 80 -4.14 -5.32 -5.77
CA LEU A 80 -4.66 -4.00 -5.47
C LEU A 80 -6.19 -3.98 -5.61
N GLY A 81 -6.87 -3.61 -4.52
CA GLY A 81 -8.30 -3.30 -4.49
C GLY A 81 -8.53 -1.94 -3.89
N LEU A 82 -8.19 -0.89 -4.64
CA LEU A 82 -8.11 0.48 -4.15
C LEU A 82 -9.33 1.30 -4.56
N ASN A 83 -9.96 1.93 -3.59
CA ASN A 83 -11.06 2.86 -3.78
C ASN A 83 -10.52 4.29 -3.85
N SER A 84 -10.78 4.98 -4.96
CA SER A 84 -10.53 6.43 -5.13
C SER A 84 -11.58 7.26 -4.38
N LEU A 85 -11.14 8.29 -3.67
CA LEU A 85 -11.96 9.33 -3.05
C LEU A 85 -11.69 10.69 -3.74
N GLY A 86 -12.20 10.87 -4.95
CA GLY A 86 -12.17 12.13 -5.70
C GLY A 86 -11.01 12.22 -6.72
N ASP A 87 -10.17 13.25 -6.58
CA ASP A 87 -9.05 13.59 -7.50
C ASP A 87 -7.80 12.71 -7.33
N ASP A 88 -7.86 11.65 -6.54
CA ASP A 88 -6.75 10.73 -6.26
C ASP A 88 -6.47 9.72 -7.39
N LYS A 89 -7.12 9.88 -8.55
CA LYS A 89 -7.03 9.01 -9.72
C LYS A 89 -5.60 8.87 -10.26
N TYR A 90 -4.82 9.93 -10.24
CA TYR A 90 -3.43 9.91 -10.72
C TYR A 90 -2.48 9.16 -9.78
N ASN A 91 -2.87 8.93 -8.53
CA ASN A 91 -2.02 8.30 -7.53
C ASN A 91 -1.89 6.80 -7.78
N VAL A 92 -2.82 6.19 -8.53
CA VAL A 92 -2.71 4.80 -8.98
C VAL A 92 -1.43 4.60 -9.79
N PHE A 93 -1.03 5.57 -10.61
CA PHE A 93 0.22 5.46 -11.37
C PHE A 93 1.46 5.49 -10.49
N GLU A 94 1.48 6.29 -9.42
CA GLU A 94 2.58 6.27 -8.44
C GLU A 94 2.71 4.89 -7.79
N VAL A 95 1.58 4.29 -7.39
CA VAL A 95 1.59 2.94 -6.83
C VAL A 95 2.08 1.92 -7.85
N LEU A 96 1.57 1.96 -9.08
CA LEU A 96 1.96 1.04 -10.14
C LEU A 96 3.45 1.17 -10.49
N ASP A 97 4.02 2.38 -10.51
CA ASP A 97 5.46 2.59 -10.74
C ASP A 97 6.31 1.91 -9.65
N SER A 98 5.88 1.99 -8.39
CA SER A 98 6.55 1.30 -7.29
C SER A 98 6.51 -0.23 -7.40
N LEU A 99 5.54 -0.81 -8.10
CA LEU A 99 5.43 -2.25 -8.35
C LEU A 99 6.31 -2.74 -9.51
N CYS A 100 7.23 -1.92 -10.04
CA CYS A 100 8.00 -2.08 -11.28
C CYS A 100 8.58 -3.47 -11.65
N ARG A 101 8.67 -4.43 -10.72
CA ARG A 101 9.20 -5.79 -10.95
C ARG A 101 8.23 -6.92 -10.59
N ALA A 102 6.98 -6.60 -10.25
CA ALA A 102 5.96 -7.60 -9.96
C ALA A 102 5.79 -8.56 -11.15
N LYS A 103 5.87 -9.87 -10.88
CA LYS A 103 5.63 -10.90 -11.89
C LYS A 103 4.14 -11.09 -12.15
N PHE A 104 3.34 -10.91 -11.11
CA PHE A 104 1.88 -11.00 -11.16
C PHE A 104 1.26 -9.76 -10.52
N LEU A 105 0.35 -9.12 -11.25
CA LEU A 105 -0.43 -8.00 -10.77
C LEU A 105 -1.92 -8.34 -10.92
N ILE A 106 -2.63 -8.31 -9.80
CA ILE A 106 -4.10 -8.44 -9.77
C ILE A 106 -4.67 -7.07 -9.43
N LEU A 107 -5.52 -6.55 -10.32
CA LEU A 107 -6.26 -5.33 -10.11
C LEU A 107 -7.74 -5.68 -9.94
N ASP A 108 -8.31 -5.30 -8.80
CA ASP A 108 -9.75 -5.37 -8.61
C ASP A 108 -10.46 -4.31 -9.46
N GLU A 109 -11.71 -4.58 -9.83
CA GLU A 109 -12.54 -3.65 -10.58
C GLU A 109 -12.66 -2.28 -9.89
N ALA A 110 -12.69 -2.25 -8.56
CA ALA A 110 -12.70 -1.01 -7.78
C ALA A 110 -11.49 -0.09 -8.08
N THR A 111 -10.33 -0.68 -8.40
CA THR A 111 -9.10 0.04 -8.76
C THR A 111 -9.15 0.59 -10.19
N ILE A 112 -9.91 -0.05 -11.07
CA ILE A 112 -9.99 0.28 -12.50
C ILE A 112 -11.13 1.28 -12.78
N LYS A 113 -12.24 1.15 -12.04
CA LYS A 113 -13.40 2.04 -12.16
C LYS A 113 -13.15 3.35 -11.44
N VAL A 114 -12.53 4.25 -12.19
CA VAL A 114 -12.48 5.68 -11.91
C VAL A 114 -13.92 6.22 -11.88
N LYS A 115 -14.51 6.41 -10.70
CA LYS A 115 -15.83 7.03 -10.52
C LYS A 115 -15.79 8.54 -10.74
#